data_AF-A0A7V3K597-F1
#
_entry.id   AF-A0A7V3K597-F1
#
_cell.length_a   1.000
_cell.length_b   1.000
_cell.length_c   1.000
_cell.angle_alpha   90.00
_cell.angle_beta   90.00
_cell.angle_gamma   90.00
#
_symmetry.space_group_name_H-M   'P 1'
#
loop_
_entity.id
_entity.type
_entity.pdbx_description
1 polymer ?
#
loop_
_entity_poly.entity_id
_entity_poly.type
_entity_poly.pdbx_seq_one_letter_code
_entity_poly.pdbx_strand_id
1 'polypeptide(L)'
;MDEGRTGSAGLPPLERGDIPLAGTESMPVVDGWDFPAGWPDGRGYYVAAGVAEQAYYERFGAWHTGEDWNDLRMGDSDWGAPVHAAAHGVVVEAKRYPSWGNVVLLSHRTPEGALL
;
A
#
# COMPACT_ATOMS: atom_id res chain seq x y z
N MET A 1 -46.39 0.62 -2.12
CA MET A 1 -45.47 1.77 -2.13
C MET A 1 -44.30 1.36 -1.25
N ASP A 2 -43.14 1.29 -1.87
CA ASP A 2 -41.84 0.84 -1.38
C ASP A 2 -41.12 1.95 -0.60
N GLU A 3 -39.95 1.60 -0.05
CA GLU A 3 -38.82 2.40 0.48
C GLU A 3 -38.67 2.34 2.01
N GLY A 4 -37.54 1.91 2.58
CA GLY A 4 -36.26 1.51 2.01
C GLY A 4 -35.34 1.14 3.19
N ARG A 5 -35.02 -0.15 3.32
CA ARG A 5 -34.06 -0.65 4.31
C ARG A 5 -32.69 -0.66 3.62
N THR A 6 -31.85 0.34 3.89
CA THR A 6 -30.46 0.36 3.40
C THR A 6 -29.67 -0.72 4.13
N GLY A 7 -29.64 -1.92 3.55
CA GLY A 7 -28.67 -2.94 3.90
C GLY A 7 -27.28 -2.45 3.51
N SER A 8 -26.34 -2.49 4.46
CA SER A 8 -24.91 -2.44 4.18
C SER A 8 -24.58 -3.61 3.26
N ALA A 9 -24.53 -3.36 1.96
CA ALA A 9 -23.96 -4.31 1.01
C ALA A 9 -22.48 -4.44 1.34
N GLY A 10 -22.09 -5.57 1.92
CA GLY A 10 -20.69 -5.97 2.00
C GLY A 10 -20.11 -5.90 0.59
N LEU A 11 -18.90 -5.34 0.47
CA LEU A 11 -18.19 -5.35 -0.79
C LEU A 11 -18.07 -6.81 -1.27
N PRO A 12 -18.42 -7.11 -2.52
CA PRO A 12 -18.25 -8.46 -3.04
C PRO A 12 -16.76 -8.85 -2.94
N PRO A 13 -16.45 -10.15 -2.80
CA PRO A 13 -15.09 -10.63 -2.98
C PRO A 13 -14.58 -10.14 -4.33
N LEU A 14 -13.38 -9.56 -4.37
CA LEU A 14 -12.72 -9.23 -5.62
C LEU A 14 -12.39 -10.55 -6.32
N GLU A 15 -13.22 -10.93 -7.27
CA GLU A 15 -12.94 -12.04 -8.18
C GLU A 15 -11.67 -11.68 -8.98
N ARG A 16 -10.86 -12.70 -9.23
CA ARG A 16 -9.58 -12.63 -9.94
C ARG A 16 -9.83 -12.32 -11.41
N GLY A 17 -10.29 -11.10 -11.75
CA GLY A 17 -10.71 -10.78 -13.12
C GLY A 17 -11.14 -9.35 -13.42
N ASP A 18 -11.43 -8.52 -12.42
CA ASP A 18 -12.06 -7.20 -12.69
C ASP A 18 -11.08 -6.04 -12.90
N ILE A 19 -9.77 -6.31 -12.81
CA ILE A 19 -8.76 -5.39 -13.35
C ILE A 19 -8.49 -5.87 -14.77
N PRO A 20 -8.78 -5.07 -15.83
CA PRO A 20 -8.35 -5.38 -17.18
C PRO A 20 -6.85 -5.16 -17.23
N LEU A 21 -6.07 -6.07 -16.64
CA LEU A 21 -4.66 -6.19 -16.90
C LEU A 21 -4.60 -6.68 -18.34
N ALA A 22 -4.26 -5.77 -19.27
CA ALA A 22 -3.60 -6.20 -20.50
C ALA A 22 -2.56 -7.25 -20.09
N GLY A 23 -2.66 -8.45 -20.68
CA GLY A 23 -2.24 -9.72 -20.07
C GLY A 23 -1.05 -9.66 -19.13
N THR A 24 -1.14 -10.39 -18.01
CA THR A 24 -0.10 -10.53 -16.97
C THR A 24 1.31 -10.80 -17.52
N GLU A 25 1.41 -11.40 -18.71
CA GLU A 25 2.65 -11.57 -19.48
C GLU A 25 3.43 -10.26 -19.73
N SER A 26 2.72 -9.14 -19.86
CA SER A 26 3.30 -7.81 -20.11
C SER A 26 3.72 -7.04 -18.86
N MET A 27 3.35 -7.52 -17.67
CA MET A 27 3.76 -6.89 -16.41
C MET A 27 5.25 -7.09 -16.18
N PRO A 28 6.01 -6.07 -15.75
CA PRO A 28 7.40 -6.26 -15.38
C PRO A 28 7.49 -7.25 -14.21
N VAL A 29 8.47 -8.16 -14.28
CA VAL A 29 8.74 -9.13 -13.22
C VAL A 29 9.54 -8.43 -12.13
N VAL A 30 9.19 -8.68 -10.87
CA VAL A 30 9.97 -8.24 -9.71
C VAL A 30 11.36 -8.88 -9.77
N ASP A 31 12.39 -8.06 -9.77
CA ASP A 31 13.81 -8.46 -9.75
C ASP A 31 14.48 -8.16 -8.39
N GLY A 32 13.79 -7.47 -7.50
CA GLY A 32 14.23 -7.15 -6.15
C GLY A 32 13.19 -6.31 -5.41
N TRP A 33 13.41 -6.13 -4.11
CA TRP A 33 12.63 -5.23 -3.26
C TRP A 33 13.56 -4.21 -2.63
N ASP A 34 13.09 -2.97 -2.52
CA ASP A 34 13.84 -1.83 -1.98
C ASP A 34 12.95 -1.01 -1.03
N PHE A 35 13.57 -0.06 -0.33
CA PHE A 35 12.89 0.85 0.59
C PHE A 35 12.07 1.90 -0.18
N PRO A 36 10.84 2.20 0.27
CA PRO A 36 9.99 3.19 -0.40
C PRO A 36 10.43 4.64 -0.14
N ALA A 37 11.28 4.87 0.86
CA ALA A 37 11.81 6.17 1.25
C ALA A 37 13.33 6.09 1.43
N GLY A 38 14.03 7.24 1.39
CA GLY A 38 15.47 7.28 1.63
C GLY A 38 16.33 6.63 0.53
N TRP A 39 15.89 6.70 -0.74
CA TRP A 39 16.65 6.15 -1.87
C TRP A 39 18.13 6.59 -1.83
N PRO A 40 19.09 5.67 -2.11
CA PRO A 40 18.89 4.31 -2.62
C PRO A 40 18.87 3.20 -1.57
N ASP A 41 18.97 3.51 -0.27
CA ASP A 41 19.25 2.49 0.75
C ASP A 41 18.49 2.68 2.07
N GLY A 42 17.40 3.44 2.05
CA GLY A 42 16.57 3.71 3.22
C GLY A 42 17.17 4.69 4.22
N ARG A 43 18.41 5.16 4.00
CA ARG A 43 19.11 6.03 4.95
C ARG A 43 18.40 7.37 5.10
N GLY A 44 18.42 7.88 6.32
CA GLY A 44 17.71 9.10 6.69
C GLY A 44 16.28 8.86 7.16
N TYR A 45 15.77 7.62 7.06
CA TYR A 45 14.43 7.25 7.51
C TYR A 45 14.48 6.14 8.56
N TYR A 46 13.39 5.99 9.30
CA TYR A 46 13.16 4.90 10.24
C TYR A 46 11.69 4.48 10.24
N VAL A 47 11.42 3.25 10.68
CA VAL A 47 10.07 2.75 10.90
C VAL A 47 9.55 3.33 12.22
N ALA A 48 8.60 4.25 12.15
CA ALA A 48 7.98 4.91 13.30
C ALA A 48 6.87 4.08 13.95
N ALA A 49 6.23 3.21 13.17
CA ALA A 49 5.31 2.17 13.61
C ALA A 49 5.40 0.96 12.67
N GLY A 50 5.75 -0.21 13.20
CA GLY A 50 5.86 -1.44 12.43
C GLY A 50 4.53 -2.19 12.24
N VAL A 51 4.58 -3.25 11.43
CA VAL A 51 3.43 -4.12 11.17
C VAL A 51 3.07 -4.90 12.44
N ALA A 52 1.79 -4.86 12.80
CA ALA A 52 1.20 -5.64 13.88
C ALA A 52 1.97 -5.54 15.23
N GLU A 53 2.52 -4.36 15.54
CA GLU A 53 3.18 -4.14 16.82
C GLU A 53 2.18 -4.17 17.99
N GLN A 54 2.53 -4.91 19.04
CA GLN A 54 1.73 -5.01 20.26
C GLN A 54 1.49 -3.64 20.89
N ALA A 55 2.51 -2.78 20.95
CA ALA A 55 2.39 -1.43 21.51
C ALA A 55 1.40 -0.56 20.72
N TYR A 56 1.34 -0.73 19.40
CA TYR A 56 0.35 -0.05 18.57
C TYR A 56 -1.06 -0.53 18.92
N TYR A 57 -1.27 -1.86 19.04
CA TYR A 57 -2.55 -2.43 19.43
C TYR A 57 -3.01 -1.95 20.82
N GLU A 58 -2.12 -1.94 21.81
CA GLU A 58 -2.43 -1.46 23.16
C GLU A 58 -2.82 0.02 23.19
N ARG A 59 -2.22 0.82 22.31
CA ARG A 59 -2.50 2.26 22.22
C ARG A 59 -3.77 2.59 21.46
N PHE A 60 -4.04 1.88 20.36
CA PHE A 60 -5.09 2.26 19.40
C PHE A 60 -6.24 1.26 19.32
N GLY A 61 -6.15 0.10 19.99
CA GLY A 61 -7.16 -0.94 19.97
C GLY A 61 -7.31 -1.66 18.63
N ALA A 62 -6.31 -1.55 17.73
CA ALA A 62 -6.30 -2.16 16.41
C ALA A 62 -4.88 -2.50 15.98
N TRP A 63 -4.72 -3.52 15.14
CA TRP A 63 -3.42 -3.87 14.56
C TRP A 63 -3.02 -2.88 13.48
N HIS A 64 -1.77 -2.45 13.48
CA HIS A 64 -1.21 -1.68 12.38
C HIS A 64 -0.96 -2.60 11.18
N THR A 65 -1.56 -2.30 10.02
CA THR A 65 -1.54 -3.18 8.84
C THR A 65 -0.37 -2.91 7.89
N GLY A 66 0.55 -2.02 8.24
CA GLY A 66 1.68 -1.62 7.42
C GLY A 66 2.83 -1.08 8.26
N GLU A 67 3.76 -0.37 7.62
CA GLU A 67 4.84 0.35 8.28
C GLU A 67 4.72 1.84 8.01
N ASP A 68 4.92 2.67 9.04
CA ASP A 68 5.04 4.11 8.91
C ASP A 68 6.52 4.49 8.81
N TRP A 69 6.92 5.13 7.72
CA TRP A 69 8.31 5.53 7.45
C TRP A 69 8.48 7.03 7.59
N ASN A 70 9.33 7.48 8.52
CA ASN A 70 9.53 8.90 8.81
C ASN A 70 11.02 9.29 8.72
N ASP A 71 11.30 10.54 8.36
CA ASP A 71 12.66 11.09 8.40
C ASP A 71 13.18 11.28 9.83
N LEU A 72 14.45 10.95 10.04
CA LEU A 72 15.18 11.12 11.31
C LEU A 72 15.22 12.56 11.82
N ARG A 73 15.02 13.56 10.94
CA ARG A 73 15.00 14.99 11.29
C ARG A 73 13.73 15.43 12.02
N MET A 74 12.74 14.54 12.18
CA MET A 74 11.49 14.74 12.92
C MET A 74 10.55 15.81 12.30
N GLY A 75 9.36 15.96 12.88
CA GLY A 75 8.33 16.89 12.38
C GLY A 75 7.95 16.58 10.92
N ASP A 76 7.62 17.61 10.15
CA ASP A 76 7.25 17.50 8.73
C ASP A 76 8.48 17.54 7.80
N SER A 77 9.64 17.06 8.25
CA SER A 77 10.91 17.19 7.51
C SER A 77 10.98 16.35 6.24
N ASP A 78 10.12 15.34 6.12
CA ASP A 78 9.87 14.52 4.94
C ASP A 78 8.71 15.02 4.08
N TRP A 79 8.08 16.14 4.42
CA TRP A 79 7.03 16.71 3.59
C TRP A 79 7.53 16.96 2.17
N GLY A 80 6.89 16.32 1.19
CA GLY A 80 7.25 16.45 -0.23
C GLY A 80 8.49 15.66 -0.65
N ALA A 81 9.08 14.85 0.26
CA ALA A 81 10.11 13.91 -0.12
C ALA A 81 9.58 12.85 -1.10
N PRO A 82 10.41 12.37 -2.04
CA PRO A 82 9.98 11.37 -3.02
C PRO A 82 9.73 10.01 -2.36
N VAL A 83 8.62 9.37 -2.75
CA VAL A 83 8.33 7.96 -2.47
C VAL A 83 8.61 7.16 -3.73
N HIS A 84 9.39 6.08 -3.61
CA HIS A 84 9.75 5.19 -4.70
C HIS A 84 8.93 3.89 -4.60
N ALA A 85 8.65 3.27 -5.75
CA ALA A 85 8.06 1.95 -5.76
C ALA A 85 9.05 0.95 -5.16
N ALA A 86 8.60 0.13 -4.20
CA ALA A 86 9.45 -0.86 -3.55
C ALA A 86 9.91 -1.97 -4.51
N ALA A 87 9.23 -2.17 -5.62
CA ALA A 87 9.62 -3.11 -6.67
C ALA A 87 8.95 -2.74 -8.00
N HIS A 88 9.38 -3.39 -9.09
CA HIS A 88 8.67 -3.35 -10.36
C HIS A 88 7.20 -3.79 -10.21
N GLY A 89 6.29 -3.06 -10.86
CA GLY A 89 4.87 -3.37 -10.81
C GLY A 89 4.05 -2.46 -11.73
N VAL A 90 2.75 -2.68 -11.72
CA VAL A 90 1.78 -1.85 -12.45
C VAL A 90 0.87 -1.16 -11.44
N VAL A 91 0.68 0.15 -11.59
CA VAL A 91 -0.30 0.89 -10.80
C VAL A 91 -1.70 0.38 -11.15
N VAL A 92 -2.35 -0.26 -10.18
CA VAL A 92 -3.74 -0.71 -10.30
C VAL A 92 -4.71 0.31 -9.71
N GLU A 93 -4.21 1.19 -8.85
CA GLU A 93 -5.01 2.29 -8.30
C GLU A 93 -4.16 3.52 -7.95
N ALA A 94 -4.70 4.71 -8.21
CA ALA A 94 -4.14 5.98 -7.76
C ALA A 94 -5.30 6.91 -7.39
N LYS A 95 -5.66 6.96 -6.11
CA LYS A 95 -6.90 7.62 -5.64
C LYS A 95 -6.79 8.13 -4.22
N ARG A 96 -7.61 9.14 -3.89
CA ARG A 96 -7.80 9.61 -2.51
C ARG A 96 -8.91 8.86 -1.79
N TYR A 97 -8.63 8.41 -0.57
CA TYR A 97 -9.53 7.76 0.36
C TYR A 97 -9.78 8.64 1.60
N PRO A 98 -10.99 8.57 2.23
CA PRO A 98 -11.30 9.39 3.40
C PRO A 98 -10.35 9.19 4.58
N SER A 99 -9.96 7.95 4.88
CA SER A 99 -9.14 7.62 6.07
C SER A 99 -7.65 7.47 5.76
N TRP A 100 -7.27 7.11 4.53
CA TRP A 100 -5.87 6.86 4.15
C TRP A 100 -5.22 8.01 3.38
N GLY A 101 -5.99 9.02 2.97
CA GLY A 101 -5.45 10.08 2.11
C GLY A 101 -5.18 9.59 0.69
N ASN A 102 -4.11 10.07 0.06
CA ASN A 102 -3.76 9.66 -1.31
C ASN A 102 -3.05 8.31 -1.29
N VAL A 103 -3.57 7.34 -2.05
CA VAL A 103 -3.06 5.97 -2.13
C VAL A 103 -2.65 5.67 -3.57
N VAL A 104 -1.48 5.07 -3.72
CA VAL A 104 -1.05 4.42 -4.96
C VAL A 104 -0.87 2.94 -4.65
N LEU A 105 -1.62 2.08 -5.33
CA LEU A 105 -1.54 0.63 -5.18
C LEU A 105 -0.91 0.04 -6.44
N LEU A 106 0.13 -0.77 -6.24
CA LEU A 106 0.80 -1.50 -7.31
C LEU A 106 0.48 -2.99 -7.16
N SER A 107 0.25 -3.66 -8.29
CA SER A 107 0.33 -5.11 -8.35
C SER A 107 1.68 -5.53 -8.89
N HIS A 108 2.25 -6.57 -8.28
CA HIS A 108 3.58 -7.07 -8.56
C HIS A 108 3.49 -8.47 -9.16
N ARG A 109 4.30 -8.76 -10.19
CA ARG A 109 4.44 -10.11 -10.72
C ARG A 109 5.73 -10.75 -10.22
N THR A 110 5.63 -11.85 -9.48
CA THR A 110 6.81 -12.58 -9.00
C THR A 110 7.51 -13.33 -10.14
N PRO A 111 8.78 -13.75 -9.97
CA PRO A 111 9.47 -14.59 -10.95
C PRO A 111 8.75 -15.91 -11.27
N GLU A 112 7.97 -16.44 -10.33
CA GLU A 112 7.14 -17.64 -10.49
C GLU A 112 5.81 -17.37 -11.21
N GLY A 113 5.55 -16.10 -11.56
CA GLY A 113 4.34 -15.67 -12.25
C GLY A 113 3.13 -15.40 -11.33
N ALA A 114 3.31 -15.43 -10.01
CA ALA A 114 2.24 -15.05 -9.08
C ALA A 114 2.01 -13.53 -9.12
N LEU A 115 0.77 -13.11 -8.91
CA LEU A 115 0.42 -11.71 -8.68
C LEU A 115 0.29 -11.44 -7.18
N LEU A 116 0.99 -10.41 -6.72
CA LEU A 116 0.88 -9.83 -5.38
C LEU A 116 0.19 -8.47 -5.46
#